data_AF-A0A436FX88-F1
#
_entry.id   AF-A0A436FX88-F1
#
_cell.length_a   1.000
_cell.length_b   1.000
_cell.length_c   1.000
_cell.angle_alpha   90.00
_cell.angle_beta   90.00
_cell.angle_gamma   90.00
#
_symmetry.space_group_name_H-M   'P 1'
#
loop_
_entity.id
_entity.type
_entity.pdbx_description
1 polymer ?
#
loop_
_entity_poly.entity_id
_entity_poly.type
_entity_poly.pdbx_seq_one_letter_code
_entity_poly.pdbx_strand_id
1 'polypeptide(L)'
;MSHNTFGHLFRVTTWGESHGPSLGCVVDGCPPGIRFTRADIQAELDKRRPGQSRFVTQRREPDEVKVLSGFIFDEDGETMITTGTPVSMLIENVDQRSKDYGEIARQYRPGHADYTYEVKYGVRDYRGGGRSSARETAARVAAGALARKVVPGVVVRGALVSMGEKSIDRANWNWNFIGDAENPFFTPDPASVPVFTQYLDGIRKAGSSVGAVIEIVADGVPPGLGAPIYAKLDQDIASGLMSINAVKGVEIGNGFEAARIT
;
A
#
# COMPACT_ATOMS: atom_id res chain seq x y z
N MET A 1 -11.76 18.07 0.84
CA MET A 1 -10.34 17.68 0.84
C MET A 1 -9.76 18.08 -0.52
N SER A 2 -8.68 18.88 -0.57
CA SER A 2 -8.18 19.45 -1.84
C SER A 2 -7.28 18.52 -2.65
N HIS A 3 -6.83 17.40 -2.07
CA HIS A 3 -5.98 16.41 -2.73
C HIS A 3 -6.46 15.00 -2.43
N ASN A 4 -7.03 14.33 -3.44
CA ASN A 4 -7.40 12.91 -3.41
C ASN A 4 -7.00 12.18 -4.70
N THR A 5 -6.23 12.83 -5.58
CA THR A 5 -5.73 12.30 -6.85
C THR A 5 -4.21 12.34 -6.85
N PHE A 6 -3.59 11.25 -7.28
CA PHE A 6 -2.14 11.08 -7.47
C PHE A 6 -1.84 10.69 -8.92
N GLY A 7 -0.71 11.14 -9.47
CA GLY A 7 -0.29 10.88 -10.87
C GLY A 7 -0.62 12.02 -11.84
N HIS A 8 -0.06 11.96 -13.05
CA HIS A 8 -0.20 13.03 -14.06
C HIS A 8 -0.99 12.63 -15.31
N LEU A 9 -0.57 11.60 -16.04
CA LEU A 9 -1.33 11.04 -17.17
C LEU A 9 -2.19 9.88 -16.68
N PHE A 10 -1.54 8.89 -16.08
CA PHE A 10 -2.21 7.84 -15.31
C PHE A 10 -2.50 8.38 -13.91
N ARG A 11 -3.76 8.68 -13.63
CA ARG A 11 -4.22 9.34 -12.41
C ARG A 11 -5.05 8.38 -11.58
N VAL A 12 -4.72 8.29 -10.29
CA VAL A 12 -5.46 7.47 -9.33
C VAL A 12 -6.15 8.42 -8.36
N THR A 13 -7.48 8.42 -8.38
CA THR A 13 -8.31 9.17 -7.42
C THR A 13 -8.92 8.20 -6.42
N THR A 14 -8.68 8.36 -5.12
CA THR A 14 -9.25 7.47 -4.10
C THR A 14 -10.42 8.12 -3.37
N TRP A 15 -11.35 7.30 -2.87
CA TRP A 15 -12.54 7.73 -2.14
C TRP A 15 -12.92 6.74 -1.03
N GLY A 16 -13.72 7.20 -0.07
CA GLY A 16 -14.24 6.39 1.03
C GLY A 16 -13.44 6.47 2.34
N GLU A 17 -14.14 6.16 3.42
CA GLU A 17 -13.64 6.16 4.79
C GLU A 17 -13.53 4.73 5.33
N SER A 18 -12.65 4.51 6.31
CA SER A 18 -12.46 3.17 6.89
C SER A 18 -13.69 2.56 7.57
N HIS A 19 -14.65 3.39 7.98
CA HIS A 19 -15.93 2.97 8.60
C HIS A 19 -17.12 3.48 7.78
N GLY A 20 -16.90 3.80 6.50
CA GLY A 20 -17.97 3.96 5.51
C GLY A 20 -18.37 2.59 4.96
N PRO A 21 -19.48 2.49 4.20
CA PRO A 21 -19.94 1.21 3.63
C PRO A 21 -18.92 0.59 2.65
N SER A 22 -18.14 1.43 1.98
CA SER A 22 -17.14 1.02 1.00
C SER A 22 -16.06 2.10 0.84
N LEU A 23 -15.01 1.71 0.15
CA LEU A 23 -13.98 2.60 -0.40
C LEU A 23 -13.66 2.19 -1.83
N GLY A 24 -12.92 3.03 -2.54
CA GLY A 24 -12.54 2.68 -3.89
C GLY A 24 -11.55 3.64 -4.52
N CYS A 25 -11.32 3.41 -5.80
CA CYS A 25 -10.55 4.31 -6.64
C CYS A 25 -11.17 4.45 -8.03
N VAL A 26 -10.76 5.52 -8.70
CA VAL A 26 -10.94 5.73 -10.13
C VAL A 26 -9.56 5.92 -10.73
N VAL A 27 -9.22 5.07 -11.70
CA VAL A 27 -8.03 5.18 -12.52
C VAL A 27 -8.40 5.88 -13.83
N ASP A 28 -7.93 7.10 -14.01
CA ASP A 28 -8.07 7.89 -15.24
C ASP A 28 -6.76 7.87 -16.05
N GLY A 29 -6.85 7.94 -17.37
CA GLY A 29 -5.70 7.87 -18.29
C GLY A 29 -5.03 6.49 -18.40
N CYS A 30 -5.74 5.41 -18.08
CA CYS A 30 -5.32 4.05 -18.43
C CYS A 30 -5.44 3.86 -19.96
N PRO A 31 -4.39 3.41 -20.67
CA PRO A 31 -4.48 3.17 -22.11
C PRO A 31 -5.57 2.14 -22.46
N PRO A 32 -6.26 2.26 -23.61
CA PRO A 32 -7.16 1.22 -24.08
C PRO A 32 -6.40 -0.06 -24.46
N GLY A 33 -7.09 -1.20 -24.43
CA GLY A 33 -6.55 -2.48 -24.89
C GLY A 33 -5.75 -3.28 -23.85
N ILE A 34 -5.54 -2.73 -22.65
CA ILE A 34 -4.94 -3.48 -21.54
C ILE A 34 -5.91 -4.58 -21.10
N ARG A 35 -5.44 -5.84 -21.16
CA ARG A 35 -6.19 -7.04 -20.77
C ARG A 35 -5.88 -7.42 -19.33
N PHE A 36 -6.91 -7.64 -18.53
CA PHE A 36 -6.79 -8.01 -17.11
C PHE A 36 -8.03 -8.75 -16.64
N THR A 37 -7.91 -9.48 -15.54
CA THR A 37 -9.02 -10.18 -14.89
C THR A 37 -9.25 -9.60 -13.50
N ARG A 38 -10.42 -9.89 -12.90
CA ARG A 38 -10.64 -9.58 -11.47
C ARG A 38 -9.61 -10.30 -10.59
N ALA A 39 -9.22 -11.52 -10.96
CA ALA A 39 -8.26 -12.33 -10.22
C ALA A 39 -6.86 -11.68 -10.18
N ASP A 40 -6.42 -11.01 -11.26
CA ASP A 40 -5.16 -10.25 -11.27
C ASP A 40 -5.13 -9.18 -10.17
N ILE A 41 -6.24 -8.46 -9.98
CA ILE A 41 -6.35 -7.40 -8.97
C ILE A 41 -6.51 -8.01 -7.58
N GLN A 42 -7.35 -9.04 -7.45
CA GLN A 42 -7.60 -9.73 -6.19
C GLN A 42 -6.32 -10.33 -5.61
N ALA A 43 -5.43 -10.90 -6.44
CA ALA A 43 -4.16 -11.46 -5.99
C ALA A 43 -3.26 -10.43 -5.28
N GLU A 44 -3.26 -9.16 -5.73
CA GLU A 44 -2.51 -8.09 -5.06
C GLU A 44 -3.23 -7.60 -3.79
N LEU A 45 -4.56 -7.53 -3.80
CA LEU A 45 -5.36 -7.19 -2.62
C LEU A 45 -5.23 -8.26 -1.52
N ASP A 46 -5.18 -9.52 -1.90
CA ASP A 46 -5.04 -10.64 -0.97
C ASP A 46 -3.71 -10.54 -0.22
N LYS A 47 -2.61 -10.14 -0.87
CA LYS A 47 -1.31 -9.87 -0.22
C LYS A 47 -1.37 -8.72 0.80
N ARG A 48 -2.24 -7.73 0.57
CA ARG A 48 -2.41 -6.56 1.44
C ARG A 48 -3.37 -6.82 2.60
N ARG A 49 -4.33 -7.74 2.41
CA ARG A 49 -5.46 -7.95 3.31
C ARG A 49 -5.00 -8.17 4.77
N PRO A 50 -5.71 -7.59 5.77
CA PRO A 50 -5.44 -7.86 7.18
C PRO A 50 -5.66 -9.33 7.57
N GLY A 51 -5.12 -9.75 8.72
CA GLY A 51 -5.41 -11.07 9.30
C GLY A 51 -4.64 -12.24 8.70
N GLN A 52 -3.64 -11.99 7.84
CA GLN A 52 -2.80 -13.04 7.28
C GLN A 52 -1.84 -13.70 8.28
N SER A 53 -1.46 -12.99 9.35
CA SER A 53 -0.56 -13.52 10.37
C SER A 53 -0.95 -13.04 11.76
N ARG A 54 -0.43 -13.71 12.79
CA ARG A 54 -0.62 -13.29 14.19
C ARG A 54 0.01 -11.94 14.51
N PHE A 55 0.89 -11.42 13.65
CA PHE A 55 1.65 -10.17 13.86
C PHE A 55 0.95 -8.93 13.29
N VAL A 56 -0.06 -9.11 12.42
CA VAL A 56 -0.85 -8.01 11.86
C VAL A 56 -2.19 -7.86 12.58
N THR A 57 -2.96 -6.84 12.19
CA THR A 57 -4.34 -6.67 12.67
C THR A 57 -5.18 -7.93 12.38
N GLN A 58 -6.03 -8.29 13.34
CA GLN A 58 -6.86 -9.51 13.28
C GLN A 58 -8.22 -9.27 12.61
N ARG A 59 -8.42 -8.09 11.99
CA ARG A 59 -9.62 -7.80 11.20
C ARG A 59 -9.73 -8.76 10.02
N ARG A 60 -10.96 -9.14 9.69
CA ARG A 60 -11.27 -10.02 8.57
C ARG A 60 -12.01 -9.24 7.50
N GLU A 61 -11.25 -8.52 6.69
CA GLU A 61 -11.76 -7.82 5.52
C GLU A 61 -11.36 -8.60 4.27
N PRO A 62 -12.27 -9.24 3.52
CA PRO A 62 -11.90 -10.07 2.38
C PRO A 62 -11.28 -9.26 1.24
N ASP A 63 -11.50 -7.93 1.23
CA ASP A 63 -11.00 -7.00 0.21
C ASP A 63 -11.43 -7.39 -1.21
N GLU A 64 -12.69 -7.83 -1.35
CA GLU A 64 -13.25 -8.17 -2.66
C GLU A 64 -13.43 -6.93 -3.52
N VAL A 65 -12.76 -6.92 -4.68
CA VAL A 65 -12.87 -5.83 -5.65
C VAL A 65 -14.01 -6.06 -6.64
N LYS A 66 -14.78 -5.00 -6.88
CA LYS A 66 -15.76 -4.88 -7.97
C LYS A 66 -15.26 -3.81 -8.95
N VAL A 67 -15.04 -4.19 -10.21
CA VAL A 67 -14.71 -3.24 -11.29
C VAL A 67 -16.03 -2.76 -11.89
N LEU A 68 -16.25 -1.45 -11.92
CA LEU A 68 -17.55 -0.84 -12.21
C LEU A 68 -17.61 -0.17 -13.60
N SER A 69 -16.46 0.23 -14.16
CA SER A 69 -16.41 0.97 -15.43
C SER A 69 -15.03 0.85 -16.09
N GLY A 70 -14.90 1.40 -17.30
CA GLY A 70 -13.61 1.53 -18.00
C GLY A 70 -13.13 0.26 -18.69
N PHE A 71 -14.02 -0.73 -18.85
CA PHE A 71 -13.72 -1.98 -19.53
C PHE A 71 -14.91 -2.49 -20.34
N ILE A 72 -14.61 -3.40 -21.28
CA ILE A 72 -15.55 -4.33 -21.89
C ILE A 72 -15.06 -5.76 -21.61
N PHE A 73 -15.97 -6.73 -21.63
CA PHE A 73 -15.56 -8.14 -21.58
C PHE A 73 -15.06 -8.59 -22.95
N ASP A 74 -14.05 -9.46 -22.93
CA ASP A 74 -13.66 -10.28 -24.06
C ASP A 74 -14.66 -11.43 -24.26
N GLU A 75 -14.47 -12.23 -25.32
CA GLU A 75 -15.37 -13.34 -25.67
C GLU A 75 -15.44 -14.44 -24.59
N ASP A 76 -14.42 -14.57 -23.75
CA ASP A 76 -14.38 -15.54 -22.65
C ASP A 76 -15.29 -15.17 -21.46
N GLY A 77 -15.81 -13.94 -21.42
CA GLY A 77 -16.69 -13.45 -20.34
C GLY A 77 -15.99 -13.18 -19.01
N GLU A 78 -14.68 -13.35 -18.91
CA GLU A 78 -13.88 -13.16 -17.68
C GLU A 78 -12.80 -12.10 -17.85
N THR A 79 -12.14 -12.07 -19.01
CA THR A 79 -11.12 -11.09 -19.34
C THR A 79 -11.78 -9.75 -19.62
N MET A 80 -11.30 -8.73 -18.92
CA MET A 80 -11.66 -7.34 -19.12
C MET A 80 -10.62 -6.66 -20.00
N ILE A 81 -11.08 -5.87 -20.96
CA ILE A 81 -10.25 -5.04 -21.84
C ILE A 81 -10.56 -3.59 -21.54
N THR A 82 -9.55 -2.83 -21.13
CA THR A 82 -9.71 -1.39 -20.89
C THR A 82 -10.14 -0.65 -22.15
N THR A 83 -11.04 0.32 -21.98
CA THR A 83 -11.61 1.11 -23.08
C THR A 83 -10.88 2.44 -23.31
N GLY A 84 -9.91 2.79 -22.45
CA GLY A 84 -9.30 4.12 -22.42
C GLY A 84 -10.09 5.15 -21.60
N THR A 85 -11.27 4.77 -21.09
CA THR A 85 -12.08 5.61 -20.19
C THR A 85 -11.80 5.26 -18.72
N PRO A 86 -12.24 6.07 -17.75
CA PRO A 86 -11.91 5.85 -16.34
C PRO A 86 -12.37 4.48 -15.81
N VAL A 87 -11.43 3.75 -15.20
CA VAL A 87 -11.68 2.45 -14.55
C VAL A 87 -12.01 2.69 -13.09
N SER A 88 -13.27 2.49 -12.71
CA SER A 88 -13.74 2.62 -11.33
C SER A 88 -13.71 1.27 -10.62
N MET A 89 -13.20 1.23 -9.40
CA MET A 89 -13.13 0.04 -8.56
C MET A 89 -13.67 0.32 -7.16
N LEU A 90 -14.47 -0.60 -6.64
CA LEU A 90 -15.12 -0.54 -5.33
C LEU A 90 -14.75 -1.75 -4.49
N ILE A 91 -14.51 -1.51 -3.20
CA ILE A 91 -14.23 -2.52 -2.18
C ILE A 91 -15.14 -2.25 -0.97
N GLU A 92 -15.92 -3.24 -0.56
CA GLU A 92 -16.82 -3.14 0.59
C GLU A 92 -16.06 -3.30 1.91
N ASN A 93 -16.50 -2.57 2.95
CA ASN A 93 -15.97 -2.72 4.30
C ASN A 93 -16.94 -3.59 5.13
N VAL A 94 -16.54 -4.79 5.53
CA VAL A 94 -17.44 -5.79 6.13
C VAL A 94 -17.22 -6.02 7.64
N ASP A 95 -16.05 -5.73 8.19
CA ASP A 95 -15.71 -5.98 9.61
C ASP A 95 -15.48 -4.66 10.37
N GLN A 96 -16.48 -3.78 10.29
CA GLN A 96 -16.47 -2.49 10.99
C GLN A 96 -16.88 -2.64 12.45
N ARG A 97 -15.91 -2.48 13.36
CA ARG A 97 -16.15 -2.54 14.81
C ARG A 97 -16.23 -1.15 15.42
N SER A 98 -17.36 -0.49 15.22
CA SER A 98 -17.56 0.89 15.71
C SER A 98 -17.61 1.02 17.24
N LYS A 99 -17.86 -0.09 17.98
CA LYS A 99 -18.06 -0.09 19.43
C LYS A 99 -16.76 0.11 20.25
N ASP A 100 -15.59 -0.17 19.67
CA ASP A 100 -14.31 -0.13 20.39
C ASP A 100 -13.70 1.29 20.50
N TYR A 101 -14.39 2.32 20.00
CA TYR A 101 -13.84 3.67 19.83
C TYR A 101 -14.45 4.76 20.73
N GLY A 102 -15.27 4.39 21.71
CA GLY A 102 -15.99 5.36 22.57
C GLY A 102 -15.08 6.32 23.34
N GLU A 103 -13.98 5.81 23.91
CA GLU A 103 -12.97 6.63 24.62
C GLU A 103 -12.19 7.55 23.66
N ILE A 104 -11.93 7.09 22.42
CA ILE A 104 -11.19 7.84 21.40
C ILE A 104 -12.01 9.05 20.89
N ALA A 105 -13.33 9.03 21.04
CA ALA A 105 -14.17 10.20 20.77
C ALA A 105 -13.77 11.43 21.62
N ARG A 106 -13.14 11.23 22.78
CA ARG A 106 -12.75 12.30 23.71
C ARG A 106 -11.25 12.55 23.80
N GLN A 107 -10.43 11.84 23.02
CA GLN A 107 -8.98 11.90 23.11
C GLN A 107 -8.34 12.00 21.72
N TYR A 108 -7.17 12.64 21.63
CA TYR A 108 -6.33 12.65 20.43
C TYR A 108 -5.21 11.63 20.59
N ARG A 109 -5.02 10.75 19.61
CA ARG A 109 -3.96 9.75 19.67
C ARG A 109 -2.64 10.38 19.20
N PRO A 110 -1.56 10.35 20.00
CA PRO A 110 -0.25 10.83 19.57
C PRO A 110 0.22 10.10 18.30
N GLY A 111 0.78 10.85 17.36
CA GLY A 111 1.25 10.32 16.07
C GLY A 111 0.14 10.06 15.03
N HIS A 112 -1.14 10.23 15.37
CA HIS A 112 -2.26 10.13 14.44
C HIS A 112 -2.74 11.50 13.97
N ALA A 113 -3.53 11.49 12.89
CA ALA A 113 -4.06 12.70 12.26
C ALA A 113 -5.32 13.27 12.97
N ASP A 114 -5.69 12.76 14.14
CA ASP A 114 -6.96 13.10 14.81
C ASP A 114 -7.12 14.61 15.02
N TYR A 115 -6.14 15.24 15.68
CA TYR A 115 -6.16 16.67 15.99
C TYR A 115 -6.05 17.54 14.72
N THR A 116 -5.15 17.17 13.81
CA THR A 116 -4.92 17.96 12.59
C THR A 116 -6.12 17.92 11.64
N TYR A 117 -6.87 16.81 11.61
CA TYR A 117 -8.14 16.73 10.87
C TYR A 117 -9.20 17.64 11.50
N GLU A 118 -9.38 17.58 12.82
CA GLU A 118 -10.39 18.39 13.50
C GLU A 118 -10.11 19.88 13.37
N VAL A 119 -8.88 20.33 13.58
CA VAL A 119 -8.50 21.74 13.43
C VAL A 119 -8.68 22.22 11.99
N LYS A 120 -8.34 21.39 11.00
CA LYS A 120 -8.42 21.77 9.58
C LYS A 120 -9.84 21.78 9.02
N TYR A 121 -10.65 20.80 9.41
CA TYR A 121 -11.96 20.56 8.77
C TYR A 121 -13.15 20.76 9.70
N GLY A 122 -12.94 20.96 11.01
CA GLY A 122 -14.00 21.06 12.02
C GLY A 122 -14.75 19.75 12.29
N VAL A 123 -14.38 18.67 11.61
CA VAL A 123 -15.03 17.35 11.71
C VAL A 123 -13.97 16.25 11.76
N ARG A 124 -14.17 15.31 12.69
CA ARG A 124 -13.26 14.19 12.95
C ARG A 124 -14.05 12.88 13.04
N ASP A 125 -13.65 11.90 12.23
CA ASP A 125 -14.17 10.54 12.39
C ASP A 125 -13.29 9.74 13.37
N TYR A 126 -13.72 9.72 14.63
CA TYR A 126 -13.03 9.01 15.71
C TYR A 126 -13.16 7.48 15.61
N ARG A 127 -14.05 6.96 14.75
CA ARG A 127 -14.24 5.52 14.52
C ARG A 127 -13.11 5.05 13.60
N GLY A 128 -11.89 4.91 14.12
CA GLY A 128 -10.74 4.41 13.35
C GLY A 128 -10.10 5.39 12.34
N GLY A 129 -10.34 6.69 12.47
CA GLY A 129 -9.63 7.75 11.74
C GLY A 129 -10.19 8.09 10.35
N GLY A 130 -11.36 7.55 9.98
CA GLY A 130 -12.04 7.88 8.72
C GLY A 130 -11.11 7.78 7.51
N ARG A 131 -10.91 8.90 6.82
CA ARG A 131 -10.07 9.02 5.62
C ARG A 131 -8.55 9.01 5.88
N SER A 132 -8.10 9.28 7.11
CA SER A 132 -6.67 9.20 7.46
C SER A 132 -6.20 7.78 7.78
N SER A 133 -7.10 6.80 7.69
CA SER A 133 -6.82 5.40 7.99
C SER A 133 -6.02 4.74 6.88
N ALA A 134 -5.11 3.83 7.25
CA ALA A 134 -4.37 3.00 6.29
C ALA A 134 -5.28 2.08 5.45
N ARG A 135 -6.58 1.97 5.78
CA ARG A 135 -7.58 1.27 4.96
C ARG A 135 -7.63 1.78 3.51
N GLU A 136 -7.34 3.06 3.29
CA GLU A 136 -7.25 3.68 1.95
C GLU A 136 -6.22 3.01 1.04
N THR A 137 -5.18 2.37 1.60
CA THR A 137 -4.18 1.64 0.81
C THR A 137 -4.76 0.47 0.00
N ALA A 138 -5.93 -0.06 0.36
CA ALA A 138 -6.62 -1.04 -0.48
C ALA A 138 -6.97 -0.48 -1.85
N ALA A 139 -7.42 0.78 -1.92
CA ALA A 139 -7.67 1.47 -3.18
C ALA A 139 -6.38 1.67 -3.99
N ARG A 140 -5.27 2.00 -3.33
CA ARG A 140 -3.95 2.14 -3.99
C ARG A 140 -3.45 0.81 -4.56
N VAL A 141 -3.61 -0.29 -3.82
CA VAL A 141 -3.23 -1.64 -4.28
C VAL A 141 -4.07 -2.07 -5.48
N ALA A 142 -5.39 -1.84 -5.45
CA ALA A 142 -6.26 -2.14 -6.59
C ALA A 142 -5.84 -1.37 -7.85
N ALA A 143 -5.59 -0.07 -7.74
CA ALA A 143 -5.08 0.76 -8.85
C ALA A 143 -3.67 0.32 -9.29
N GLY A 144 -2.80 -0.05 -8.36
CA GLY A 144 -1.45 -0.52 -8.61
C GLY A 144 -1.42 -1.83 -9.40
N ALA A 145 -2.36 -2.75 -9.14
CA ALA A 145 -2.50 -3.99 -9.90
C ALA A 145 -2.77 -3.73 -11.39
N LEU A 146 -3.61 -2.74 -11.71
CA LEU A 146 -3.82 -2.30 -13.09
C LEU A 146 -2.60 -1.57 -13.66
N ALA A 147 -1.95 -0.70 -12.88
CA ALA A 147 -0.76 0.03 -13.30
C ALA A 147 0.39 -0.91 -13.72
N ARG A 148 0.56 -2.05 -13.02
CA ARG A 148 1.53 -3.10 -13.39
C ARG A 148 1.33 -3.64 -14.80
N LYS A 149 0.09 -3.67 -15.30
CA LYS A 149 -0.23 -4.13 -16.67
C LYS A 149 0.08 -3.06 -17.73
N VAL A 150 0.14 -1.78 -17.35
CA VAL A 150 0.40 -0.66 -18.26
C VAL A 150 1.87 -0.51 -18.62
N VAL A 151 2.79 -0.93 -17.74
CA VAL A 151 4.24 -0.84 -17.94
C VAL A 151 4.85 -2.25 -18.06
N PRO A 152 4.53 -3.00 -19.15
CA PRO A 152 4.97 -4.38 -19.29
C PRO A 152 6.50 -4.48 -19.31
N GLY A 153 7.02 -5.54 -18.70
CA GLY A 153 8.46 -5.79 -18.57
C GLY A 153 9.08 -5.24 -17.29
N VAL A 154 8.41 -4.32 -16.59
CA VAL A 154 8.86 -3.84 -15.28
C VAL A 154 8.33 -4.73 -14.17
N VAL A 155 9.24 -5.29 -13.36
CA VAL A 155 8.91 -6.14 -12.21
C VAL A 155 9.20 -5.38 -10.93
N VAL A 156 8.15 -4.90 -10.25
CA VAL A 156 8.28 -4.21 -8.96
C VAL A 156 8.01 -5.17 -7.80
N ARG A 157 9.00 -5.33 -6.92
CA ARG A 157 8.97 -6.19 -5.74
C ARG A 157 9.35 -5.40 -4.49
N GLY A 158 8.90 -5.85 -3.32
CA GLY A 158 9.20 -5.21 -2.04
C GLY A 158 9.53 -6.24 -0.97
N ALA A 159 10.41 -5.89 -0.05
CA ALA A 159 10.87 -6.77 1.02
C ALA A 159 11.12 -6.00 2.32
N LEU A 160 10.80 -6.60 3.47
CA LEU A 160 11.16 -6.04 4.78
C LEU A 160 12.63 -6.33 5.08
N VAL A 161 13.44 -5.29 5.25
CA VAL A 161 14.90 -5.42 5.44
C VAL A 161 15.36 -5.05 6.86
N SER A 162 14.51 -4.38 7.64
CA SER A 162 14.79 -4.06 9.04
C SER A 162 13.51 -3.90 9.85
N MET A 163 13.57 -4.24 11.14
CA MET A 163 12.52 -4.03 12.13
C MET A 163 13.15 -3.55 13.44
N GLY A 164 12.90 -2.29 13.80
CA GLY A 164 13.54 -1.65 14.94
C GLY A 164 15.06 -1.76 14.90
N GLU A 165 15.65 -2.42 15.90
CA GLU A 165 17.10 -2.61 16.03
C GLU A 165 17.62 -3.86 15.30
N LYS A 166 16.76 -4.61 14.62
CA LYS A 166 17.11 -5.86 13.92
C LYS A 166 17.12 -5.63 12.42
N SER A 167 18.17 -6.08 11.76
CA SER A 167 18.31 -6.02 10.29
C SER A 167 18.58 -7.40 9.72
N ILE A 168 18.26 -7.57 8.45
CA ILE A 168 18.56 -8.81 7.72
C ILE A 168 20.06 -8.97 7.46
N ASP A 169 20.48 -10.20 7.21
CA ASP A 169 21.74 -10.44 6.50
C ASP A 169 21.47 -10.42 4.98
N ARG A 170 22.07 -9.43 4.28
CA ARG A 170 21.90 -9.30 2.83
C ARG A 170 22.50 -10.48 2.06
N ALA A 171 23.43 -11.25 2.65
CA ALA A 171 23.98 -12.45 2.02
C ALA A 171 22.91 -13.56 1.83
N ASN A 172 21.84 -13.53 2.62
CA ASN A 172 20.75 -14.51 2.56
C ASN A 172 19.60 -14.10 1.64
N TRP A 173 19.76 -13.05 0.83
CA TRP A 173 18.66 -12.49 0.04
C TRP A 173 18.06 -13.50 -0.94
N ASN A 174 16.78 -13.82 -0.74
CA ASN A 174 16.02 -14.77 -1.54
C ASN A 174 14.62 -14.23 -1.88
N TRP A 175 14.44 -13.81 -3.14
CA TRP A 175 13.15 -13.33 -3.64
C TRP A 175 12.04 -14.39 -3.58
N ASN A 176 12.38 -15.67 -3.70
CA ASN A 176 11.38 -16.75 -3.69
C ASN A 176 10.80 -16.98 -2.29
N PHE A 177 11.48 -16.53 -1.24
CA PHE A 177 11.03 -16.70 0.13
C PHE A 177 9.97 -15.67 0.55
N ILE A 178 9.83 -14.54 -0.16
CA ILE A 178 8.91 -13.46 0.23
C ILE A 178 7.45 -13.92 0.25
N GLY A 179 7.06 -14.77 -0.71
CA GLY A 179 5.70 -15.32 -0.81
C GLY A 179 5.49 -16.63 -0.07
N ASP A 180 6.50 -17.10 0.68
CA ASP A 180 6.44 -18.37 1.39
C ASP A 180 5.45 -18.28 2.57
N ALA A 181 4.68 -19.35 2.80
CA ALA A 181 3.72 -19.42 3.89
C ALA A 181 4.40 -19.36 5.29
N GLU A 182 5.66 -19.77 5.38
CA GLU A 182 6.47 -19.68 6.60
C GLU A 182 7.08 -18.29 6.83
N ASN A 183 6.87 -17.34 5.90
CA ASN A 183 7.41 -15.99 5.98
C ASN A 183 6.32 -14.95 6.34
N PRO A 184 6.05 -14.71 7.63
CA PRO A 184 5.03 -13.75 8.05
C PRO A 184 5.47 -12.28 7.92
N PHE A 185 6.71 -12.01 7.50
CA PHE A 185 7.32 -10.67 7.49
C PHE A 185 7.63 -10.14 6.09
N PHE A 186 7.46 -10.95 5.05
CA PHE A 186 7.90 -10.61 3.69
C PHE A 186 9.39 -10.23 3.64
N THR A 187 10.19 -10.83 4.51
CA THR A 187 11.65 -10.63 4.55
C THR A 187 12.31 -11.45 3.45
N PRO A 188 13.38 -10.97 2.79
CA PRO A 188 14.12 -11.77 1.83
C PRO A 188 15.13 -12.70 2.52
N ASP A 189 15.32 -12.63 3.84
CA ASP A 189 16.28 -13.42 4.61
C ASP A 189 15.55 -14.45 5.50
N PRO A 190 15.54 -15.74 5.14
CA PRO A 190 14.91 -16.78 5.95
C PRO A 190 15.42 -16.87 7.39
N ALA A 191 16.72 -16.60 7.62
CA ALA A 191 17.32 -16.65 8.95
C ALA A 191 16.84 -15.51 9.86
N SER A 192 16.34 -14.41 9.29
CA SER A 192 15.78 -13.29 10.06
C SER A 192 14.41 -13.59 10.68
N VAL A 193 13.65 -14.57 10.17
CA VAL A 193 12.30 -14.88 10.65
C VAL A 193 12.23 -15.20 12.15
N PRO A 194 13.05 -16.11 12.72
CA PRO A 194 13.04 -16.36 14.17
C PRO A 194 13.48 -15.12 14.97
N VAL A 195 14.42 -14.33 14.46
CA VAL A 195 14.93 -13.11 15.11
C VAL A 195 13.83 -12.05 15.19
N PHE A 196 13.18 -11.74 14.07
CA PHE A 196 12.06 -10.79 14.01
C PHE A 196 10.87 -11.28 14.83
N THR A 197 10.58 -12.58 14.81
CA THR A 197 9.52 -13.19 15.64
C THR A 197 9.76 -12.93 17.12
N GLN A 198 10.93 -13.31 17.64
CA GLN A 198 11.25 -13.15 19.05
C GLN A 198 11.24 -11.67 19.47
N TYR A 199 11.81 -10.81 18.62
CA TYR A 199 11.88 -9.37 18.87
C TYR A 199 10.48 -8.74 18.93
N LEU A 200 9.64 -9.01 17.93
CA LEU A 200 8.28 -8.46 17.87
C LEU A 200 7.38 -9.01 18.98
N ASP A 201 7.55 -10.28 19.36
CA ASP A 201 6.83 -10.86 20.50
C ASP A 201 7.18 -10.15 21.82
N GLY A 202 8.46 -9.81 22.03
CA GLY A 202 8.88 -9.01 23.18
C GLY A 202 8.21 -7.64 23.22
N ILE A 203 8.21 -6.92 22.08
CA ILE A 203 7.61 -5.59 21.95
C ILE A 203 6.09 -5.63 22.21
N ARG A 204 5.40 -6.65 21.70
CA ARG A 204 3.95 -6.84 21.91
C ARG A 204 3.61 -7.16 23.37
N LYS A 205 4.41 -8.01 24.03
CA LYS A 205 4.24 -8.29 25.46
C LYS A 205 4.40 -7.04 26.32
N ALA A 206 5.22 -6.09 25.88
CA ALA A 206 5.39 -4.79 26.52
C ALA A 206 4.30 -3.76 26.14
N GLY A 207 3.32 -4.13 25.31
CA GLY A 207 2.26 -3.22 24.86
C GLY A 207 2.76 -2.09 23.94
N SER A 208 3.88 -2.31 23.25
CA SER A 208 4.54 -1.31 22.40
C SER A 208 4.44 -1.67 20.91
N SER A 209 4.98 -0.80 20.06
CA SER A 209 5.05 -0.95 18.60
C SER A 209 6.44 -0.57 18.07
N VAL A 210 6.77 -1.01 16.87
CA VAL A 210 8.07 -0.75 16.25
C VAL A 210 7.91 -0.42 14.77
N GLY A 211 8.81 0.42 14.24
CA GLY A 211 8.91 0.69 12.82
C GLY A 211 9.68 -0.39 12.06
N ALA A 212 9.72 -0.23 10.74
CA ALA A 212 10.45 -1.11 9.84
C ALA A 212 11.02 -0.32 8.66
N VAL A 213 12.00 -0.92 7.98
CA VAL A 213 12.51 -0.44 6.68
C VAL A 213 12.11 -1.46 5.62
N ILE A 214 11.48 -0.96 4.55
CA ILE A 214 11.07 -1.76 3.40
C ILE A 214 11.90 -1.32 2.20
N GLU A 215 12.50 -2.28 1.51
CA GLU A 215 13.22 -2.04 0.27
C GLU A 215 12.32 -2.40 -0.92
N ILE A 216 12.20 -1.49 -1.89
CA ILE A 216 11.45 -1.70 -3.13
C ILE A 216 12.43 -1.74 -4.29
N VAL A 217 12.34 -2.80 -5.10
CA VAL A 217 13.19 -3.01 -6.27
C VAL A 217 12.31 -3.07 -7.51
N ALA A 218 12.64 -2.28 -8.53
CA ALA A 218 12.02 -2.32 -9.84
C ALA A 218 13.06 -2.80 -10.86
N ASP A 219 12.85 -3.98 -11.42
CA ASP A 219 13.69 -4.56 -12.47
C ASP A 219 13.09 -4.35 -13.85
N GLY A 220 13.93 -4.33 -14.89
CA GLY A 220 13.48 -4.17 -16.27
C GLY A 220 12.98 -2.76 -16.62
N VAL A 221 13.35 -1.75 -15.81
CA VAL A 221 12.96 -0.36 -16.01
C VAL A 221 13.59 0.20 -17.29
N PRO A 222 12.81 0.68 -18.27
CA PRO A 222 13.35 1.30 -19.48
C PRO A 222 14.18 2.56 -19.15
N PRO A 223 15.32 2.79 -19.84
CA PRO A 223 16.08 4.02 -19.68
C PRO A 223 15.26 5.23 -20.16
N GLY A 224 15.44 6.37 -19.47
CA GLY A 224 14.80 7.63 -19.85
C GLY A 224 13.43 7.90 -19.23
N LEU A 225 12.93 7.05 -18.31
CA LEU A 225 11.74 7.36 -17.54
C LEU A 225 11.94 8.53 -16.56
N GLY A 226 10.90 9.33 -16.40
CA GLY A 226 10.90 10.57 -15.64
C GLY A 226 10.95 11.80 -16.54
N ALA A 227 10.84 12.98 -15.92
CA ALA A 227 10.96 14.26 -16.60
C ALA A 227 12.03 15.14 -15.93
N PRO A 228 12.53 16.17 -16.62
CA PRO A 228 13.49 17.09 -16.04
C PRO A 228 12.91 17.88 -14.85
N ILE A 229 13.81 18.35 -13.97
CA ILE A 229 13.64 19.38 -12.93
C ILE A 229 12.51 19.19 -11.89
N TYR A 230 11.24 19.21 -12.29
CA TYR A 230 10.07 19.23 -11.39
C TYR A 230 9.19 17.97 -11.43
N ALA A 231 9.58 16.98 -12.21
CA ALA A 231 8.93 15.66 -12.27
C ALA A 231 10.00 14.57 -12.52
N LYS A 232 11.12 14.68 -11.78
CA LYS A 232 12.15 13.64 -11.80
C LYS A 232 11.59 12.35 -11.22
N LEU A 233 12.02 11.21 -11.74
CA LEU A 233 11.48 9.91 -11.32
C LEU A 233 11.70 9.65 -9.82
N ASP A 234 12.88 9.97 -9.30
CA ASP A 234 13.21 9.88 -7.87
C ASP A 234 12.36 10.81 -7.01
N GLN A 235 12.08 12.02 -7.48
CA GLN A 235 11.14 12.95 -6.83
C GLN A 235 9.73 12.37 -6.75
N ASP A 236 9.23 11.81 -7.86
CA ASP A 236 7.88 11.23 -7.92
C ASP A 236 7.77 9.96 -7.06
N ILE A 237 8.80 9.12 -7.05
CA ILE A 237 8.90 7.95 -6.17
C ILE A 237 8.90 8.40 -4.70
N ALA A 238 9.74 9.38 -4.34
CA ALA A 238 9.84 9.88 -2.97
C ALA A 238 8.52 10.48 -2.50
N SER A 239 7.87 11.30 -3.33
CA SER A 239 6.55 11.87 -3.06
C SER A 239 5.48 10.78 -2.89
N GLY A 240 5.44 9.81 -3.80
CA GLY A 240 4.51 8.68 -3.76
C GLY A 240 4.67 7.84 -2.50
N LEU A 241 5.89 7.43 -2.16
CA LEU A 241 6.18 6.60 -0.99
C LEU A 241 5.97 7.36 0.33
N MET A 242 6.40 8.64 0.42
CA MET A 242 6.20 9.47 1.61
C MET A 242 4.72 9.74 1.90
N SER A 243 3.85 9.67 0.87
CA SER A 243 2.40 9.82 1.04
C SER A 243 1.71 8.63 1.69
N ILE A 244 2.40 7.50 1.88
CA ILE A 244 1.88 6.32 2.56
C ILE A 244 1.91 6.57 4.07
N ASN A 245 0.80 6.26 4.75
CA ASN A 245 0.71 6.43 6.20
C ASN A 245 1.88 5.76 6.94
N ALA A 246 2.38 6.43 7.98
CA ALA A 246 3.51 6.04 8.81
C ALA A 246 4.91 6.09 8.16
N VAL A 247 5.04 6.36 6.86
CA VAL A 247 6.36 6.60 6.25
C VAL A 247 6.93 7.92 6.75
N LYS A 248 8.21 7.90 7.15
CA LYS A 248 8.94 9.06 7.70
C LYS A 248 10.20 9.43 6.91
N GLY A 249 10.64 8.57 6.00
CA GLY A 249 11.83 8.76 5.18
C GLY A 249 11.75 7.88 3.93
N VAL A 250 12.36 8.35 2.84
CA VAL A 250 12.52 7.59 1.59
C VAL A 250 13.96 7.78 1.13
N GLU A 251 14.58 6.69 0.68
CA GLU A 251 15.94 6.65 0.16
C GLU A 251 15.93 6.07 -1.25
N ILE A 252 16.85 6.54 -2.10
CA ILE A 252 17.07 6.03 -3.45
C ILE A 252 18.50 5.50 -3.52
N GLY A 253 18.67 4.23 -3.91
CA GLY A 253 19.97 3.57 -3.95
C GLY A 253 20.65 3.56 -2.58
N ASN A 254 21.87 4.08 -2.50
CA ASN A 254 22.63 4.19 -1.24
C ASN A 254 22.04 5.20 -0.24
N GLY A 255 21.01 5.96 -0.61
CA GLY A 255 20.26 6.78 0.34
C GLY A 255 21.12 7.78 1.12
N PHE A 256 20.91 7.84 2.44
CA PHE A 256 21.69 8.70 3.32
C PHE A 256 23.15 8.28 3.44
N GLU A 257 23.50 7.02 3.15
CA GLU A 257 24.90 6.55 3.14
C GLU A 257 25.70 7.18 1.99
N ALA A 258 25.03 7.60 0.91
CA ALA A 258 25.69 8.30 -0.19
C ALA A 258 26.41 9.58 0.25
N ALA A 259 26.02 10.20 1.37
CA ALA A 259 26.69 11.37 1.93
C ALA A 259 28.01 11.05 2.66
N ARG A 260 28.37 9.77 2.79
CA ARG A 260 29.52 9.27 3.57
C ARG A 260 30.54 8.50 2.72
N ILE A 261 30.18 8.11 1.51
CA ILE A 261 31.03 7.38 0.58
C ILE A 261 31.84 8.34 -0.31
N THR A 262 33.03 7.90 -0.75
CA THR A 262 33.94 8.62 -1.66
C THR A 262 34.03 7.94 -3.00
#